data_AF-A0A371F5V3-F1
#
_entry.id   AF-A0A371F5V3-F1
#
_cell.length_a   1.000
_cell.length_b   1.000
_cell.length_c   1.000
_cell.angle_alpha   90.00
_cell.angle_beta   90.00
_cell.angle_gamma   90.00
#
_symmetry.space_group_name_H-M   'P 1'
#
loop_
_entity.id
_entity.type
_entity.pdbx_description
1 polymer ?
#
loop_
_entity_poly.entity_id
_entity_poly.type
_entity_poly.pdbx_seq_one_letter_code
_entity_poly.pdbx_strand_id
1 'polypeptide(L)'
;MMVELCEQFKIQHHNSTPYRPKMNGVIEVANKNIKKIVQKMVLYQKRIKNAFDKKARPHVFREGDLVLKKVLPNSRDWGGKWAPNYKGALILTDDDG
;
A
#
# COMPACT_ATOMS: atom_id res chain seq x y z
N MET A 1 -16.52 -1.15 32.59
CA MET A 1 -15.47 -1.48 31.61
C MET A 1 -14.27 -0.53 31.63
N MET A 2 -14.36 0.74 31.19
CA MET A 2 -13.17 1.63 31.16
C MET A 2 -12.71 2.11 32.56
N VAL A 3 -13.65 2.38 33.47
CA VAL A 3 -13.33 2.80 34.84
C VAL A 3 -12.66 1.68 35.63
N GLU A 4 -13.20 0.46 35.55
CA GLU A 4 -12.63 -0.74 36.21
C GLU A 4 -11.21 -1.05 35.71
N LEU A 5 -10.95 -0.89 34.41
CA LEU A 5 -9.61 -1.06 33.85
C LEU A 5 -8.64 0.02 34.36
N CYS A 6 -9.05 1.29 34.36
CA CYS A 6 -8.22 2.37 34.92
C CYS A 6 -7.91 2.12 36.41
N GLU A 7 -8.87 1.62 37.17
CA GLU A 7 -8.70 1.28 38.59
C GLU A 7 -7.74 0.10 38.78
N GLN A 8 -7.88 -0.98 37.99
CA GLN A 8 -7.00 -2.15 38.01
C GLN A 8 -5.54 -1.78 37.72
N PHE A 9 -5.31 -0.90 36.74
CA PHE A 9 -3.96 -0.45 36.36
C PHE A 9 -3.49 0.78 37.13
N LYS A 10 -4.26 1.26 38.13
CA LYS A 10 -3.96 2.45 38.95
C LYS A 10 -3.72 3.71 38.11
N ILE A 11 -4.43 3.82 36.99
CA ILE A 11 -4.39 4.97 36.09
C ILE A 11 -5.39 6.01 36.59
N GLN A 12 -4.91 7.22 36.87
CA GLN A 12 -5.79 8.35 37.17
C GLN A 12 -6.45 8.85 35.89
N HIS A 13 -7.76 8.68 35.81
CA HIS A 13 -8.54 9.12 34.66
C HIS A 13 -9.08 10.53 34.89
N HIS A 14 -8.64 11.48 34.06
CA HIS A 14 -9.12 12.85 34.09
C HIS A 14 -10.04 13.12 32.91
N ASN A 15 -11.27 13.56 33.21
CA ASN A 15 -12.23 13.95 32.18
C ASN A 15 -12.07 15.42 31.85
N SER A 16 -12.11 15.76 30.56
CA SER A 16 -12.30 17.15 30.17
C SER A 16 -13.67 17.64 30.61
N THR A 17 -13.77 18.90 31.03
CA THR A 17 -15.08 19.53 31.27
C THR A 17 -15.92 19.46 29.98
N PRO A 18 -17.23 19.16 30.07
CA PRO A 18 -18.11 19.08 28.91
C PRO A 18 -17.96 20.30 28.01
N TYR A 19 -17.95 20.10 26.69
CA TYR A 19 -17.87 21.16 25.68
C TYR A 19 -16.67 22.12 25.80
N ARG A 20 -15.58 21.71 26.45
CA ARG A 20 -14.33 22.50 26.54
C ARG A 20 -13.17 21.87 25.75
N PRO A 21 -13.23 21.90 24.41
CA PRO A 21 -12.25 21.22 23.54
C PRO A 21 -10.83 21.75 23.68
N LYS A 22 -10.63 23.01 24.13
CA LYS A 22 -9.31 23.61 24.35
C LYS A 22 -8.37 22.79 25.24
N MET A 23 -8.92 22.02 26.20
CA MET A 23 -8.11 21.15 27.07
C MET A 23 -7.49 19.96 26.32
N ASN A 24 -8.10 19.59 25.18
CA ASN A 24 -7.64 18.53 24.28
C ASN A 24 -6.86 19.08 23.07
N GLY A 25 -6.46 20.35 23.09
CA GLY A 25 -5.86 21.02 21.93
C GLY A 25 -4.63 20.33 21.35
N VAL A 26 -3.79 19.71 22.20
CA VAL A 26 -2.63 18.91 21.75
C VAL A 26 -3.06 17.70 20.91
N ILE A 27 -4.11 17.00 21.34
CA ILE A 27 -4.69 15.85 20.63
C ILE A 27 -5.34 16.32 19.32
N GLU A 28 -6.03 17.46 19.31
CA GLU A 28 -6.64 18.01 18.09
C GLU A 28 -5.59 18.36 17.03
N VAL A 29 -4.47 18.98 17.43
CA VAL A 29 -3.35 19.30 16.53
C VAL A 29 -2.72 18.02 15.99
N ALA A 30 -2.50 17.02 16.84
CA ALA A 30 -1.99 15.72 16.43
C ALA A 30 -2.92 15.04 15.42
N ASN A 31 -4.23 15.00 15.69
CA ASN A 31 -5.24 14.43 14.80
C ASN A 31 -5.27 15.12 13.44
N LYS A 32 -5.14 16.46 13.42
CA LYS A 32 -5.06 17.22 12.17
C LYS A 32 -3.80 16.87 11.36
N ASN A 33 -2.67 16.66 12.01
CA ASN A 33 -1.43 16.26 11.36
C ASN A 33 -1.51 14.83 10.81
N ILE A 34 -2.04 13.89 11.58
CA ILE A 34 -2.29 12.50 11.14
C ILE A 34 -3.17 12.51 9.88
N LYS A 35 -4.28 13.26 9.90
CA LYS A 35 -5.18 13.37 8.74
C LYS A 35 -4.46 13.89 7.50
N LYS A 36 -3.62 14.92 7.63
CA LYS A 36 -2.82 15.47 6.52
C LYS A 36 -1.84 14.43 5.95
N ILE A 37 -1.18 13.66 6.81
CA ILE A 37 -0.23 12.62 6.39
C ILE A 37 -0.96 11.53 5.60
N VAL A 38 -2.08 11.03 6.13
CA VAL A 38 -2.91 10.01 5.47
C VAL A 38 -3.41 10.50 4.12
N GLN A 39 -3.92 11.74 4.04
CA GLN A 39 -4.37 12.33 2.78
C GLN A 39 -3.24 12.39 1.73
N LYS A 40 -2.04 12.84 2.12
CA LYS A 40 -0.87 12.88 1.22
C LYS A 40 -0.50 11.48 0.73
N MET A 41 -0.53 10.48 1.61
CA MET A 41 -0.21 9.10 1.26
C MET A 41 -1.19 8.53 0.22
N VAL A 42 -2.49 8.72 0.43
CA VAL A 42 -3.53 8.27 -0.52
C VAL A 42 -3.39 8.96 -1.87
N LEU A 43 -3.14 10.28 -1.89
CA LEU A 43 -2.91 11.03 -3.12
C LEU A 43 -1.68 10.54 -3.88
N TYR A 44 -0.59 10.24 -3.18
CA TYR A 44 0.62 9.69 -3.78
C TYR A 44 0.35 8.32 -4.43
N GLN A 45 -0.33 7.41 -3.71
CA GLN A 45 -0.71 6.11 -4.24
C GLN A 45 -1.60 6.23 -5.49
N LYS A 46 -2.60 7.14 -5.46
CA LYS A 46 -3.46 7.43 -6.61
C LYS A 46 -2.65 7.95 -7.82
N ARG A 47 -1.65 8.81 -7.59
CA ARG A 47 -0.79 9.34 -8.65
C ARG A 47 0.07 8.24 -9.28
N ILE A 48 0.66 7.35 -8.48
CA ILE A 48 1.43 6.21 -9.00
C ILE A 48 0.53 5.29 -9.82
N LYS A 49 -0.62 4.91 -9.26
CA LYS A 49 -1.60 4.06 -9.96
C LYS A 49 -1.97 4.65 -11.32
N ASN A 50 -2.40 5.91 -11.35
CA ASN A 50 -2.78 6.57 -12.60
C ASN A 50 -1.62 6.69 -13.60
N ALA A 51 -0.39 6.90 -13.13
CA ALA A 51 0.80 6.96 -13.99
C ALA A 51 1.13 5.59 -14.59
N PHE A 52 0.96 4.50 -13.83
CA PHE A 52 1.11 3.15 -14.32
C PHE A 52 0.02 2.82 -15.33
N ASP A 53 -1.25 3.05 -14.98
CA ASP A 53 -2.41 2.76 -15.85
C ASP A 53 -2.32 3.52 -17.19
N LYS A 54 -1.85 4.78 -17.18
CA LYS A 54 -1.65 5.57 -18.42
C LYS A 54 -0.50 5.04 -19.30
N LYS A 55 0.52 4.41 -18.69
CA LYS A 55 1.67 3.85 -19.42
C LYS A 55 1.43 2.40 -19.85
N ALA A 56 0.59 1.68 -19.13
CA ALA A 56 0.16 0.35 -19.50
C ALA A 56 -0.62 0.44 -20.82
N ARG A 57 -0.14 -0.28 -21.83
CA ARG A 57 -0.89 -0.51 -23.07
C ARG A 57 -1.38 -1.94 -23.00
N PRO A 58 -2.68 -2.17 -22.73
CA PRO A 58 -3.23 -3.52 -22.75
C PRO A 58 -2.95 -4.12 -24.13
N HIS A 59 -2.24 -5.24 -24.15
CA HIS A 59 -2.03 -6.02 -25.34
C HIS A 59 -2.78 -7.34 -25.15
N VAL A 60 -3.68 -7.64 -26.09
CA VAL A 60 -4.42 -8.90 -26.10
C VAL A 60 -3.54 -9.91 -26.80
N PHE A 61 -3.06 -10.90 -26.05
CA PHE A 61 -2.35 -12.03 -26.62
C PHE A 61 -3.35 -13.07 -27.11
N ARG A 62 -2.96 -13.83 -28.11
CA ARG A 62 -3.70 -14.96 -28.64
C ARG A 62 -2.93 -16.25 -28.40
N GLU A 63 -3.64 -17.37 -28.32
CA GLU A 63 -3.02 -18.68 -28.29
C GLU A 63 -2.09 -18.84 -29.51
N GLY A 64 -0.89 -19.40 -29.28
CA GLY A 64 0.17 -19.50 -30.28
C GLY A 64 1.09 -18.29 -30.39
N ASP A 65 0.79 -17.15 -29.74
CA ASP A 65 1.70 -16.01 -29.71
C ASP A 65 2.97 -16.35 -28.91
N LEU A 66 4.12 -15.96 -29.46
CA LEU A 66 5.41 -16.10 -28.80
C LEU A 66 5.62 -14.92 -27.84
N VAL A 67 5.69 -15.20 -26.55
CA VAL A 67 5.87 -14.18 -25.51
C VAL A 67 7.13 -14.42 -24.69
N LEU A 68 7.74 -13.33 -24.23
CA LEU A 68 8.88 -13.36 -23.34
C LEU A 68 8.45 -13.07 -21.91
N LYS A 69 8.79 -13.95 -20.97
CA LYS A 69 8.50 -13.76 -19.55
C LYS A 69 9.59 -12.93 -18.88
N LYS A 70 9.26 -11.72 -18.43
CA LYS A 70 10.19 -10.86 -17.69
C LYS A 70 10.54 -11.46 -16.33
N VAL A 71 11.83 -11.54 -16.01
CA VAL A 71 12.34 -11.90 -14.68
C VAL A 71 12.22 -10.69 -13.76
N LEU A 72 11.47 -10.82 -12.67
CA LEU A 72 11.31 -9.74 -11.70
C LEU A 72 12.55 -9.65 -10.77
N PRO A 73 12.90 -8.46 -10.27
CA PRO A 73 14.07 -8.26 -9.39
C PRO A 73 14.07 -9.11 -8.11
N ASN A 74 12.88 -9.47 -7.60
CA ASN A 74 12.74 -10.27 -6.38
C ASN A 74 12.64 -11.78 -6.67
N SER A 75 12.89 -12.19 -7.91
CA SER A 75 12.87 -13.59 -8.33
C SER A 75 14.08 -14.34 -7.77
N ARG A 76 13.90 -15.61 -7.37
CA ARG A 76 15.01 -16.53 -7.07
C ARG A 76 15.94 -16.74 -8.27
N ASP A 77 15.43 -16.52 -9.49
CA ASP A 77 16.16 -16.64 -10.75
C ASP A 77 16.90 -15.34 -11.14
N TRP A 78 17.10 -14.42 -10.20
CA TRP A 78 17.85 -13.19 -10.44
C TRP A 78 19.34 -13.51 -10.61
N GLY A 79 19.75 -13.82 -11.84
CA GLY A 79 21.11 -14.22 -12.22
C GLY A 79 22.19 -13.13 -12.11
N GLY A 80 21.94 -12.08 -11.34
CA GLY A 80 22.85 -10.95 -11.16
C GLY A 80 22.78 -9.92 -12.28
N LYS A 81 23.66 -8.90 -12.20
CA LYS A 81 23.63 -7.68 -13.03
C LYS A 81 23.71 -7.94 -14.54
N TRP A 82 24.34 -9.04 -14.95
CA TRP A 82 24.62 -9.37 -16.34
C TRP A 82 23.73 -10.47 -16.91
N ALA A 83 22.83 -11.03 -16.10
CA ALA A 83 21.90 -12.03 -16.60
C ALA A 83 20.79 -11.40 -17.45
N PRO A 84 20.26 -12.12 -18.45
CA PRO A 84 19.11 -11.66 -19.21
C PRO A 84 17.89 -11.40 -18.29
N ASN A 85 17.23 -10.26 -18.49
CA ASN A 85 16.03 -9.88 -17.73
C ASN A 85 14.74 -10.57 -18.21
N TYR A 86 14.85 -11.46 -19.19
CA TYR A 86 13.73 -12.20 -19.77
C TYR A 86 14.11 -13.67 -19.84
N LYS A 87 13.15 -14.55 -19.51
CA LYS A 87 13.23 -15.97 -19.84
C LYS A 87 12.89 -16.16 -21.31
N GLY A 88 13.40 -17.25 -21.88
CA GLY A 88 13.26 -17.59 -23.29
C GLY A 88 11.81 -17.63 -23.79
N ALA A 89 11.68 -17.77 -25.10
CA ALA A 89 10.40 -17.78 -25.79
C ALA A 89 9.45 -18.85 -25.24
N LEU A 90 8.27 -18.42 -24.80
CA LEU A 90 7.17 -19.28 -24.39
C LEU A 90 6.04 -19.13 -25.41
N ILE A 91 5.47 -20.25 -25.82
CA ILE A 91 4.23 -20.27 -26.58
C ILE A 91 3.10 -20.11 -25.57
N LEU A 92 2.19 -19.19 -25.83
CA LEU A 92 0.94 -19.13 -25.06
C LEU A 92 0.05 -20.29 -25.47
N THR A 93 -0.12 -21.24 -24.55
CA THR A 93 -1.18 -22.24 -24.58
C THR A 93 -2.29 -21.76 -23.66
N ASP A 94 -3.55 -21.93 -24.06
CA ASP A 94 -4.68 -21.71 -23.16
C ASP A 94 -4.69 -22.86 -22.15
N ASP A 95 -3.92 -22.73 -21.05
CA ASP A 95 -4.02 -23.63 -19.91
C ASP A 95 -5.35 -23.35 -19.18
N ASP A 96 -6.44 -23.89 -19.72
CA ASP A 96 -7.69 -24.11 -18.99
C ASP A 96 -7.48 -25.31 -18.05
N GLY A 97 -7.18 -25.02 -16.79
CA GLY A 97 -7.17 -25.96 -15.66
C GLY A 97 -7.70 -25.31 -14.39
#